data_AF-B4D6W6-F1
#
_entry.id   AF-B4D6W6-F1
#
_cell.length_a   1.000
_cell.length_b   1.000
_cell.length_c   1.000
_cell.angle_alpha   90.00
_cell.angle_beta   90.00
_cell.angle_gamma   90.00
#
_symmetry.space_group_name_H-M   'P 1'
#
loop_
_entity.id
_entity.type
_entity.pdbx_description
1 polymer ?
#
loop_
_entity_poly.entity_id
_entity_poly.type
_entity_poly.pdbx_seq_one_letter_code
_entity_poly.pdbx_strand_id
1 'polypeptide(L)'
;MIGKDSSMRLLFVLLLGLALLPEPHLRAADAKRLTIGDYFVQLPGSTFEAPAKDWLKFLHQPKSGVYDSANGYLSCTGDGAQAPFEAALFRYKDDRPLLAVCQGELEGKNSKYLAFYEAASDGRMLEVPRDIFPIANEKGYVFELPRKGRTIIVRTEKGGKLKGKYTWNGEKFVEER
;
A
#
# COMPACT_ATOMS: atom_id res chain seq x y z
N MET A 1 70.22 -59.09 -13.30
CA MET A 1 68.84 -58.99 -12.75
C MET A 1 68.40 -57.54 -13.00
N ILE A 2 67.61 -57.12 -14.00
CA ILE A 2 66.26 -57.50 -14.49
C ILE A 2 65.30 -57.71 -13.29
N GLY A 3 64.15 -57.05 -13.09
CA GLY A 3 63.30 -56.07 -13.82
C GLY A 3 62.14 -55.66 -12.86
N LYS A 4 61.65 -54.41 -12.89
CA LYS A 4 60.43 -53.90 -13.55
C LYS A 4 59.06 -54.21 -12.89
N ASP A 5 58.40 -53.11 -12.47
CA ASP A 5 56.96 -52.79 -12.31
C ASP A 5 55.98 -53.70 -11.53
N SER A 6 55.21 -53.08 -10.61
CA SER A 6 53.75 -52.87 -10.82
C SER A 6 53.08 -52.07 -9.69
N SER A 7 52.58 -50.91 -10.12
CA SER A 7 51.43 -50.11 -9.66
C SER A 7 50.40 -50.76 -8.72
N MET A 8 49.98 -50.00 -7.69
CA MET A 8 48.56 -49.96 -7.31
C MET A 8 48.18 -48.55 -6.84
N ARG A 9 47.31 -47.91 -7.63
CA ARG A 9 46.75 -46.58 -7.44
C ARG A 9 45.58 -46.67 -6.44
N LEU A 10 45.48 -45.75 -5.50
CA LEU A 10 44.16 -45.29 -5.04
C LEU A 10 44.24 -43.80 -4.69
N LEU A 11 43.59 -43.00 -5.54
CA LEU A 11 43.50 -41.56 -5.51
C LEU A 11 42.26 -41.18 -4.68
N PHE A 12 42.41 -40.49 -3.55
CA PHE A 12 41.31 -39.81 -2.87
C PHE A 12 41.40 -38.32 -3.16
N VAL A 13 40.63 -37.86 -4.15
CA VAL A 13 40.42 -36.43 -4.43
C VAL A 13 39.15 -36.03 -3.68
N LEU A 14 39.31 -35.36 -2.53
CA LEU A 14 38.20 -34.70 -1.85
C LEU A 14 38.13 -33.25 -2.37
N LEU A 15 37.20 -33.00 -3.30
CA LEU A 15 36.89 -31.68 -3.83
C LEU A 15 36.20 -30.82 -2.75
N LEU A 16 36.94 -29.90 -2.14
CA LEU A 16 36.40 -28.76 -1.42
C LEU A 16 36.03 -27.69 -2.44
N GLY A 17 34.75 -27.58 -2.78
CA GLY A 17 34.30 -26.58 -3.75
C GLY A 17 32.80 -26.63 -4.01
N LEU A 18 32.00 -26.08 -3.10
CA LEU A 18 30.63 -25.61 -3.36
C LEU A 18 30.39 -24.39 -2.46
N ALA A 19 30.80 -23.22 -2.92
CA ALA A 19 29.90 -22.19 -3.45
C ALA A 19 29.31 -21.29 -2.35
N LEU A 20 29.99 -20.16 -2.11
CA LEU A 20 29.42 -18.92 -1.59
C LEU A 20 28.38 -18.40 -2.60
N LEU A 21 27.26 -19.11 -2.72
CA LEU A 21 26.07 -18.57 -3.36
C LEU A 21 25.45 -17.59 -2.36
N PRO A 22 25.09 -16.36 -2.76
CA PRO A 22 24.09 -15.62 -1.99
C PRO A 22 22.90 -16.55 -1.84
N GLU A 23 22.44 -16.73 -0.60
CA GLU A 23 21.25 -17.54 -0.32
C GLU A 23 20.17 -17.11 -1.32
N PRO A 24 19.59 -18.04 -2.10
CA PRO A 24 18.39 -17.70 -2.80
C PRO A 24 17.44 -17.28 -1.70
N HIS A 25 17.04 -16.01 -1.68
CA HIS A 25 15.92 -15.53 -0.88
C HIS A 25 14.80 -16.52 -1.14
N LEU A 26 14.65 -17.46 -0.20
CA LEU A 26 13.65 -18.48 -0.23
C LEU A 26 12.37 -17.68 -0.27
N ARG A 27 11.76 -17.70 -1.46
CA ARG A 27 10.53 -17.00 -1.78
C ARG A 27 9.62 -17.12 -0.56
N ALA A 28 9.23 -15.97 -0.01
CA ALA A 28 7.94 -15.86 0.66
C ALA A 28 6.83 -16.05 -0.39
N ALA A 29 6.80 -17.22 -1.03
CA ALA A 29 5.67 -17.71 -1.77
C ALA A 29 4.70 -18.22 -0.70
N ASP A 30 3.52 -17.60 -0.64
CA ASP A 30 2.40 -17.85 0.27
C ASP A 30 2.37 -17.08 1.60
N ALA A 31 3.09 -15.97 1.73
CA ALA A 31 2.56 -14.91 2.61
C ALA A 31 1.28 -14.37 1.95
N LYS A 32 0.10 -14.80 2.43
CA LYS A 32 -1.20 -14.35 1.94
C LYS A 32 -1.19 -12.83 1.85
N ARG A 33 -1.24 -12.31 0.62
CA ARG A 33 -1.24 -10.88 0.35
C ARG A 33 -2.48 -10.26 0.99
N LEU A 34 -2.27 -9.48 2.05
CA LEU A 34 -3.34 -8.82 2.79
C LEU A 34 -4.14 -7.88 1.87
N THR A 35 -5.43 -7.83 2.14
CA THR A 35 -6.42 -7.02 1.42
C THR A 35 -6.46 -5.59 1.95
N ILE A 36 -7.18 -4.70 1.28
CA ILE A 36 -7.43 -3.36 1.82
C ILE A 36 -8.14 -3.41 3.18
N GLY A 37 -9.10 -4.32 3.38
CA GLY A 37 -9.80 -4.47 4.66
C GLY A 37 -8.86 -4.84 5.80
N ASP A 38 -7.91 -5.75 5.53
CA ASP A 38 -6.91 -6.18 6.52
C ASP A 38 -6.01 -5.02 6.97
N TYR A 39 -5.58 -4.16 6.04
CA TYR A 39 -4.80 -2.96 6.39
C TYR A 39 -5.64 -1.85 7.01
N PHE A 40 -6.87 -1.68 6.55
CA PHE A 40 -7.76 -0.62 7.00
C PHE A 40 -8.08 -0.74 8.50
N VAL A 41 -8.33 -1.96 8.99
CA VAL A 41 -8.61 -2.19 10.42
C VAL A 41 -7.39 -2.00 11.33
N GLN A 42 -6.19 -1.85 10.74
CA GLN A 42 -4.93 -1.60 11.44
C GLN A 42 -4.57 -0.11 11.49
N LEU A 43 -5.42 0.78 10.96
CA LEU A 43 -5.26 2.23 11.09
C LEU A 43 -5.26 2.66 12.56
N PRO A 44 -4.52 3.74 12.91
CA PRO A 44 -4.58 4.33 14.24
C PRO A 44 -6.02 4.62 14.67
N GLY A 45 -6.34 4.37 15.93
CA GLY A 45 -7.69 4.60 16.46
C GLY A 45 -8.16 6.06 16.39
N SER A 46 -7.23 7.00 16.18
CA SER A 46 -7.49 8.43 15.99
C SER A 46 -7.72 8.84 14.54
N THR A 47 -7.58 7.93 13.56
CA THR A 47 -7.75 8.27 12.14
C THR A 47 -9.19 8.68 11.82
N PHE A 48 -10.16 8.04 12.46
CA PHE A 48 -11.58 8.32 12.31
C PHE A 48 -12.22 8.57 13.69
N GLU A 49 -13.40 9.17 13.70
CA GLU A 49 -14.19 9.37 14.92
C GLU A 49 -14.68 8.05 15.54
N ALA A 50 -14.85 7.00 14.74
CA ALA A 50 -15.16 5.64 15.18
C ALA A 50 -14.07 4.65 14.72
N PRO A 51 -13.85 3.53 15.44
CA PRO A 51 -12.84 2.55 15.05
C PRO A 51 -13.01 2.04 13.61
N ALA A 52 -11.91 1.92 12.86
CA ALA A 52 -11.93 1.46 11.45
C ALA A 52 -12.65 0.11 11.24
N LYS A 53 -12.59 -0.80 12.23
CA LYS A 53 -13.34 -2.07 12.20
C LYS A 53 -14.85 -1.89 12.17
N ASP A 54 -15.38 -0.85 12.82
CA ASP A 54 -16.83 -0.61 12.89
C ASP A 54 -17.30 0.07 11.61
N TRP A 55 -16.46 0.92 11.02
CA TRP A 55 -16.64 1.40 9.65
C TRP A 55 -16.67 0.28 8.61
N LEU A 56 -15.79 -0.72 8.73
CA LEU A 56 -15.80 -1.85 7.81
C LEU A 56 -17.09 -2.68 7.93
N LYS A 57 -17.63 -2.85 9.15
CA LYS A 57 -18.96 -3.47 9.35
C LYS A 57 -20.07 -2.63 8.73
N PHE A 58 -20.02 -1.31 8.91
CA PHE A 58 -21.00 -0.39 8.31
C PHE A 58 -20.98 -0.45 6.78
N LEU A 59 -19.80 -0.51 6.16
CA LEU A 59 -19.62 -0.64 4.71
C LEU A 59 -20.25 -1.91 4.11
N HIS A 60 -20.45 -2.96 4.91
CA HIS A 60 -21.14 -4.17 4.47
C HIS A 60 -22.67 -4.04 4.48
N GLN A 61 -23.22 -2.96 5.04
CA GLN A 61 -24.65 -2.69 4.99
C GLN A 61 -25.07 -2.15 3.61
N PRO A 62 -26.32 -2.42 3.18
CA PRO A 62 -26.81 -1.93 1.90
C PRO A 62 -26.73 -0.39 1.81
N LYS A 63 -26.20 0.12 0.69
CA LYS A 63 -26.11 1.56 0.36
C LYS A 63 -25.16 2.38 1.24
N SER A 64 -24.36 1.75 2.10
CA SER A 64 -23.36 2.44 2.95
C SER A 64 -22.05 2.79 2.24
N GLY A 65 -21.87 2.31 1.01
CA GLY A 65 -20.67 2.59 0.23
C GLY A 65 -20.28 1.48 -0.74
N VAL A 66 -18.98 1.42 -1.02
CA VAL A 66 -18.33 0.45 -1.91
C VAL A 66 -17.20 -0.23 -1.16
N TYR A 67 -17.16 -1.56 -1.17
CA TYR A 67 -16.01 -2.36 -0.75
C TYR A 67 -15.54 -3.21 -1.93
N ASP A 68 -14.46 -2.78 -2.59
CA ASP A 68 -13.87 -3.43 -3.75
C ASP A 68 -12.49 -3.99 -3.39
N SER A 69 -12.48 -5.09 -2.65
CA SER A 69 -11.25 -5.73 -2.19
C SER A 69 -10.35 -6.20 -3.34
N ALA A 70 -10.92 -6.53 -4.51
CA ALA A 70 -10.16 -7.01 -5.65
C ALA A 70 -9.29 -5.89 -6.26
N ASN A 71 -9.78 -4.65 -6.25
CA ASN A 71 -9.02 -3.49 -6.70
C ASN A 71 -8.37 -2.71 -5.54
N GLY A 72 -8.52 -3.18 -4.30
CA GLY A 72 -7.95 -2.53 -3.13
C GLY A 72 -8.56 -1.15 -2.89
N TYR A 73 -9.88 -1.03 -2.99
CA TYR A 73 -10.59 0.24 -2.80
C TYR A 73 -11.77 0.09 -1.85
N LEU A 74 -12.03 1.14 -1.06
CA LEU A 74 -13.26 1.31 -0.32
C LEU A 74 -13.69 2.78 -0.34
N SER A 75 -15.00 3.00 -0.26
CA SER A 75 -15.61 4.32 -0.12
C SER A 75 -16.82 4.19 0.78
N CYS A 76 -16.90 5.04 1.80
CA CYS A 76 -18.03 5.14 2.71
C CYS A 76 -18.78 6.44 2.46
N THR A 77 -20.10 6.38 2.40
CA THR A 77 -20.96 7.56 2.19
C THR A 77 -21.08 8.45 3.43
N GLY A 78 -20.54 8.02 4.58
CA GLY A 78 -20.89 8.55 5.89
C GLY A 78 -22.22 7.95 6.39
N ASP A 79 -22.47 8.11 7.69
CA ASP A 79 -23.66 7.59 8.38
C ASP A 79 -24.66 8.71 8.75
N GLY A 80 -24.41 9.93 8.28
CA GLY A 80 -25.18 11.14 8.59
C GLY A 80 -24.74 11.86 9.86
N ALA A 81 -23.93 11.24 10.70
CA ALA A 81 -23.25 11.87 11.84
C ALA A 81 -21.76 12.11 11.53
N GLN A 82 -21.14 11.22 10.77
CA GLN A 82 -19.72 11.23 10.46
C GLN A 82 -19.50 11.35 8.95
N ALA A 83 -18.45 12.09 8.57
CA ALA A 83 -18.16 12.46 7.20
C ALA A 83 -17.83 11.26 6.29
N PRO A 84 -18.09 11.35 4.98
CA PRO A 84 -17.66 10.35 4.01
C PRO A 84 -16.13 10.24 3.92
N PHE A 85 -15.67 9.09 3.46
CA PHE A 85 -14.25 8.86 3.19
C PHE A 85 -14.03 7.84 2.08
N GLU A 86 -12.83 7.83 1.53
CA GLU A 86 -12.32 6.85 0.58
C GLU A 86 -10.98 6.32 1.08
N ALA A 87 -10.67 5.06 0.77
CA ALA A 87 -9.32 4.54 0.90
C ALA A 87 -8.94 3.69 -0.32
N ALA A 88 -7.68 3.78 -0.71
CA ALA A 88 -7.11 3.03 -1.83
C ALA A 88 -5.75 2.46 -1.46
N LEU A 89 -5.55 1.18 -1.78
CA LEU A 89 -4.33 0.43 -1.51
C LEU A 89 -3.41 0.48 -2.73
N PHE A 90 -2.30 1.18 -2.57
CA PHE A 90 -1.17 1.17 -3.50
C PHE A 90 -0.11 0.19 -3.02
N ARG A 91 0.84 -0.12 -3.90
CA ARG A 91 2.00 -0.95 -3.55
C ARG A 91 3.28 -0.42 -4.14
N TYR A 92 4.31 -0.44 -3.33
CA TYR A 92 5.67 -0.22 -3.77
C TYR A 92 6.11 -1.34 -4.74
N LYS A 93 7.21 -1.12 -5.46
CA LYS A 93 7.80 -2.13 -6.37
C LYS A 93 8.20 -3.42 -5.65
N ASP A 94 8.49 -3.33 -4.35
CA ASP A 94 8.80 -4.44 -3.45
C ASP A 94 7.55 -5.04 -2.78
N ASP A 95 6.36 -4.72 -3.29
CA ASP A 95 5.04 -5.17 -2.81
C ASP A 95 4.59 -4.68 -1.42
N ARG A 96 5.41 -3.86 -0.73
CA ARG A 96 5.00 -3.21 0.52
C ARG A 96 3.73 -2.37 0.29
N PRO A 97 2.77 -2.39 1.24
CA PRO A 97 1.52 -1.65 1.11
C PRO A 97 1.72 -0.15 1.38
N LEU A 98 1.00 0.67 0.62
CA LEU A 98 0.77 2.08 0.93
C LEU A 98 -0.73 2.34 0.88
N LEU A 99 -1.35 2.60 2.02
CA LEU A 99 -2.77 2.90 2.11
C LEU A 99 -2.96 4.41 2.06
N ALA A 100 -3.67 4.90 1.05
CA ALA A 100 -4.15 6.28 1.02
C ALA A 100 -5.54 6.35 1.63
N VAL A 101 -5.79 7.34 2.48
CA VAL A 101 -7.11 7.62 3.07
C VAL A 101 -7.46 9.09 2.78
N CYS A 102 -8.59 9.32 2.12
CA CYS A 102 -9.13 10.65 1.89
C CYS A 102 -10.44 10.79 2.68
N GLN A 103 -10.53 11.77 3.58
CA GLN A 103 -11.69 11.95 4.46
C GLN A 103 -12.00 13.42 4.71
N GLY A 104 -13.18 13.70 5.25
CA GLY A 104 -13.61 15.05 5.63
C GLY A 104 -14.66 15.63 4.69
N GLU A 105 -15.12 16.82 5.02
CA GLU A 105 -16.18 17.52 4.30
C GLU A 105 -15.61 18.60 3.37
N LEU A 106 -16.40 18.99 2.38
CA LEU A 106 -16.03 20.11 1.50
C LEU A 106 -16.07 21.45 2.25
N GLU A 107 -16.88 21.57 3.31
CA GLU A 107 -17.05 22.78 4.09
C GLU A 107 -16.91 22.45 5.59
N GLY A 108 -16.42 23.40 6.40
CA GLY A 108 -16.27 23.23 7.85
C GLY A 108 -14.83 23.09 8.33
N LYS A 109 -14.65 22.88 9.64
CA LYS A 109 -13.32 22.78 10.28
C LYS A 109 -12.53 21.53 9.83
N ASN A 110 -13.21 20.54 9.27
CA ASN A 110 -12.66 19.26 8.82
C ASN A 110 -12.60 19.21 7.28
N SER A 111 -11.89 20.17 6.67
CA SER A 111 -11.64 20.22 5.22
C SER A 111 -11.09 18.88 4.73
N LYS A 112 -11.49 18.43 3.53
CA LYS A 112 -10.99 17.19 2.92
C LYS A 112 -9.48 17.05 3.02
N TYR A 113 -9.05 15.95 3.62
CA TYR A 113 -7.67 15.65 3.94
C TYR A 113 -7.29 14.29 3.36
N LEU A 114 -6.08 14.22 2.80
CA LEU A 114 -5.49 12.98 2.26
C LEU A 114 -4.28 12.64 3.13
N ALA A 115 -4.28 11.45 3.71
CA ALA A 115 -3.16 10.86 4.43
C ALA A 115 -2.70 9.56 3.78
N PHE A 116 -1.47 9.19 4.09
CA PHE A 116 -0.85 7.96 3.62
C PHE A 116 -0.32 7.16 4.80
N TYR A 117 -0.41 5.83 4.71
CA TYR A 117 0.02 4.95 5.77
C TYR A 117 0.79 3.75 5.23
N GLU A 118 1.84 3.36 5.94
CA GLU A 118 2.61 2.14 5.69
C GLU A 118 2.47 1.14 6.83
N ALA A 119 2.58 -0.15 6.52
CA ALA A 119 2.57 -1.20 7.52
C ALA A 119 3.92 -1.25 8.26
N ALA A 120 3.88 -1.15 9.58
CA ALA A 120 5.02 -1.41 10.46
C ALA A 120 5.27 -2.92 10.61
N SER A 121 6.42 -3.28 11.21
CA SER A 121 6.79 -4.68 11.46
C SER A 121 5.83 -5.43 12.39
N ASP A 122 5.06 -4.70 13.20
CA ASP A 122 4.02 -5.25 14.08
C ASP A 122 2.63 -5.33 13.43
N GLY A 123 2.53 -4.98 12.15
CA GLY A 123 1.29 -5.00 11.37
C GLY A 123 0.39 -3.77 11.53
N ARG A 124 0.72 -2.83 12.44
CA ARG A 124 0.00 -1.56 12.54
C ARG A 124 0.29 -0.66 11.35
N MET A 125 -0.68 0.15 10.96
CA MET A 125 -0.47 1.17 9.94
C MET A 125 0.04 2.46 10.60
N LEU A 126 1.16 2.99 10.13
CA LEU A 126 1.73 4.25 10.58
C LEU A 126 1.56 5.30 9.50
N GLU A 127 1.10 6.49 9.90
CA GLU A 127 1.03 7.62 8.97
C GLU A 127 2.44 8.00 8.51
N VAL A 128 2.61 8.19 7.21
CA VAL A 128 3.88 8.62 6.62
C VAL A 128 3.78 10.06 6.13
N PRO A 129 4.91 10.78 6.04
CA PRO A 129 4.93 12.13 5.50
C PRO A 129 4.24 12.20 4.14
N ARG A 130 3.42 13.24 3.97
CA ARG A 130 2.62 13.42 2.75
C ARG A 130 3.45 13.87 1.54
N ASP A 131 4.74 14.16 1.73
CA ASP A 131 5.68 14.62 0.69
C ASP A 131 5.87 13.63 -0.47
N ILE A 132 5.49 12.36 -0.29
CA ILE A 132 5.34 11.38 -1.38
C ILE A 132 4.34 11.81 -2.47
N PHE A 133 3.50 12.81 -2.17
CA PHE A 133 2.52 13.40 -3.08
C PHE A 133 2.92 14.84 -3.47
N PRO A 134 3.09 15.17 -4.77
CA PRO A 134 3.68 16.44 -5.24
C PRO A 134 3.02 17.76 -4.81
N ILE A 135 1.83 17.72 -4.20
CA ILE A 135 1.10 18.90 -3.69
C ILE A 135 0.64 18.71 -2.22
N ALA A 136 1.39 17.89 -1.47
CA ALA A 136 1.09 17.45 -0.10
C ALA A 136 0.50 18.52 0.84
N ASN A 137 1.03 19.74 0.78
CA ASN A 137 0.75 20.79 1.76
C ASN A 137 -0.12 21.92 1.20
N GLU A 138 -0.54 21.83 -0.06
CA GLU A 138 -1.42 22.83 -0.64
C GLU A 138 -2.86 22.64 -0.16
N LYS A 139 -3.53 23.75 0.13
CA LYS A 139 -4.93 23.81 0.55
C LYS A 139 -5.85 24.13 -0.64
N GLY A 140 -7.15 23.91 -0.48
CA GLY A 140 -8.14 24.25 -1.50
C GLY A 140 -8.31 23.18 -2.60
N TYR A 141 -7.94 21.93 -2.29
CA TYR A 141 -8.07 20.81 -3.22
C TYR A 141 -8.87 19.64 -2.65
N VAL A 142 -9.50 18.93 -3.57
CA VAL A 142 -10.21 17.67 -3.33
C VAL A 142 -9.46 16.56 -4.04
N PHE A 143 -9.31 15.43 -3.35
CA PHE A 143 -8.62 14.24 -3.84
C PHE A 143 -9.67 13.15 -4.11
N GLU A 144 -9.64 12.55 -5.29
CA GLU A 144 -10.45 11.38 -5.65
C GLU A 144 -9.50 10.19 -5.75
N LEU A 145 -9.74 9.16 -4.94
CA LEU A 145 -8.90 7.98 -4.94
C LEU A 145 -9.34 7.00 -6.03
N PRO A 146 -8.39 6.31 -6.70
CA PRO A 146 -8.74 5.40 -7.78
C PRO A 146 -9.39 4.14 -7.24
N ARG A 147 -10.65 3.88 -7.63
CA ARG A 147 -11.22 2.53 -7.51
C ARG A 147 -10.52 1.52 -8.41
N LYS A 148 -10.04 1.96 -9.57
CA LYS A 148 -9.26 1.16 -10.52
C LYS A 148 -8.06 1.97 -10.97
N GLY A 149 -6.94 1.28 -11.21
CA GLY A 149 -5.70 1.94 -11.60
C GLY A 149 -4.95 2.51 -10.40
N ARG A 150 -4.11 3.52 -10.65
CA ARG A 150 -3.11 4.03 -9.70
C ARG A 150 -3.03 5.55 -9.65
N THR A 151 -4.06 6.22 -10.15
CA THR A 151 -4.06 7.66 -10.39
C THR A 151 -5.00 8.35 -9.41
N ILE A 152 -4.47 9.25 -8.59
CA ILE A 152 -5.26 10.16 -7.77
C ILE A 152 -5.59 11.39 -8.62
N ILE A 153 -6.87 11.73 -8.69
CA ILE A 153 -7.33 12.95 -9.36
C ILE A 153 -7.40 14.07 -8.32
N VAL A 154 -6.86 15.23 -8.66
CA VAL A 154 -6.90 16.42 -7.81
C VAL A 154 -7.74 17.48 -8.49
N ARG A 155 -8.70 18.02 -7.76
CA ARG A 155 -9.57 19.12 -8.21
C ARG A 155 -9.49 20.30 -7.28
N THR A 156 -9.78 21.49 -7.81
CA THR A 156 -10.03 22.66 -6.97
C THR A 156 -11.30 22.45 -6.16
N GLU A 157 -11.23 22.76 -4.86
CA GLU A 157 -12.40 22.75 -3.98
C GLU A 157 -13.46 23.72 -4.51
N LYS A 158 -13.03 24.94 -4.89
CA LYS A 158 -13.89 25.91 -5.57
C LYS A 158 -14.11 25.50 -7.02
N GLY A 159 -15.33 25.09 -7.35
CA GLY A 159 -15.77 24.85 -8.74
C GLY A 159 -15.29 23.54 -9.37
N GLY A 160 -14.59 22.66 -8.65
CA GLY A 160 -14.32 21.29 -9.09
C GLY A 160 -13.41 21.14 -10.31
N LYS A 161 -12.64 22.17 -10.68
CA LYS A 161 -11.78 22.14 -11.88
C LYS A 161 -10.65 21.15 -11.67
N LEU A 162 -10.32 20.37 -12.69
CA LEU A 162 -9.16 19.47 -12.66
C LEU A 162 -7.89 20.31 -12.45
N LYS A 163 -7.16 20.04 -11.37
CA LYS A 163 -5.85 20.63 -11.08
C LYS A 163 -4.73 19.75 -11.65
N GLY A 164 -4.83 18.43 -11.48
CA GLY A 164 -3.82 17.50 -11.93
C GLY A 164 -4.23 16.04 -11.71
N LYS A 165 -3.44 15.14 -12.28
CA LYS A 165 -3.55 13.71 -12.10
C LYS A 165 -2.19 13.18 -11.67
N TYR A 166 -2.17 12.38 -10.61
CA TYR A 166 -0.94 11.91 -10.01
C TYR A 166 -0.94 10.39 -9.94
N THR A 167 -0.05 9.75 -10.69
CA THR A 167 -0.01 8.30 -10.83
C THR A 167 1.12 7.70 -10.01
N TRP A 168 0.78 6.68 -9.23
CA TRP A 168 1.74 5.93 -8.44
C TRP A 168 2.61 5.02 -9.32
N ASN A 169 3.92 5.26 -9.31
CA ASN A 169 4.89 4.51 -10.12
C ASN A 169 5.54 3.31 -9.39
N GLY A 170 5.11 3.02 -8.16
CA GLY A 170 5.72 2.00 -7.30
C GLY A 170 6.76 2.54 -6.31
N GLU A 171 6.96 3.85 -6.26
CA GLU A 171 7.89 4.53 -5.34
C GLU A 171 7.33 5.87 -4.87
N LYS A 172 6.76 6.66 -5.78
CA LYS A 172 6.13 7.95 -5.49
C LYS A 172 5.00 8.26 -6.47
N PHE A 173 4.22 9.28 -6.15
CA PHE A 173 3.26 9.86 -7.09
C PHE A 173 3.96 10.80 -8.06
N VAL A 174 3.66 10.64 -9.36
CA VAL A 174 4.21 11.48 -10.43
C VAL A 174 3.05 12.12 -11.19
N GLU A 175 3.17 13.41 -11.47
CA GLU A 175 2.18 14.14 -12.27
C GLU A 175 2.13 13.58 -13.70
N GLU A 176 0.92 13.29 -14.19
CA GLU A 176 0.68 12.98 -15.59
C GLU A 176 0.79 14.26 -16.42
N ARG A 177 1.60 14.22 -17.49
CA ARG A 177 1.75 15.33 -18.45
C ARG A 177 0.68 15.30 -19.52
#